data_AF-A0AAC9Q3K4-F1
#
_entry.id   AF-A0AAC9Q3K4-F1
#
_cell.length_a   1.000
_cell.length_b   1.000
_cell.length_c   1.000
_cell.angle_alpha   90.00
_cell.angle_beta   90.00
_cell.angle_gamma   90.00
#
_symmetry.space_group_name_H-M   'P 1'
#
loop_
_entity.id
_entity.type
_entity.pdbx_description
1 polymer ?
#
loop_
_entity_poly.entity_id
_entity_poly.type
_entity_poly.pdbx_seq_one_letter_code
_entity_poly.pdbx_strand_id
1 'polypeptide(L)' 'MASPTSWEFYKEVETKTLWVNICTQNLEGVSISINKWWKTRYPAYKIRIVSKKEFELIKMQAEKKEQ' A
#
# COMPACT_ATOMS: atom_id res chain seq x y z
N MET A 1 -8.20 21.73 0.64
CA MET A 1 -7.18 21.10 -0.21
C MET A 1 -6.82 19.77 0.45
N ALA A 2 -7.10 18.64 -0.18
CA ALA A 2 -6.67 17.36 0.37
C ALA A 2 -5.15 17.32 0.32
N SER A 3 -4.49 17.32 1.47
CA SER A 3 -3.05 17.06 1.55
C SER A 3 -2.76 15.76 0.78
N PRO A 4 -1.73 15.71 -0.08
CA PRO A 4 -1.36 14.45 -0.71
C PRO A 4 -1.09 13.45 0.41
N THR A 5 -1.90 12.39 0.50
CA THR A 5 -1.68 11.32 1.47
C THR A 5 -0.26 10.83 1.26
N SER A 6 0.54 10.78 2.33
CA SER A 6 1.98 10.47 2.21
C SER A 6 2.24 9.04 1.72
N TRP A 7 1.20 8.20 1.63
CA TRP A 7 1.21 6.89 0.99
C TRP A 7 -0.18 6.52 0.45
N GLU A 8 -0.19 5.56 -0.47
CA GLU A 8 -1.38 4.87 -0.99
C GLU A 8 -1.26 3.38 -0.70
N PHE A 9 -2.38 2.66 -0.56
CA PHE A 9 -2.35 1.21 -0.39
C PHE A 9 -3.46 0.49 -1.16
N TYR A 10 -3.16 -0.76 -1.50
CA TYR A 10 -4.08 -1.71 -2.11
C TYR A 10 -4.05 -3.01 -1.31
N LYS A 11 -5.23 -3.57 -1.05
CA LYS A 11 -5.41 -4.77 -0.22
C LYS A 11 -5.72 -5.98 -1.11
N GLU A 12 -4.75 -6.87 -1.25
CA GLU A 12 -4.93 -8.14 -1.95
C GLU A 12 -5.37 -9.22 -0.96
N VAL A 13 -6.59 -9.72 -1.12
CA VAL A 13 -7.19 -10.70 -0.20
C VAL A 13 -6.61 -12.10 -0.42
N GLU A 14 -6.36 -12.49 -1.67
CA GLU A 14 -5.90 -13.84 -2.06
C GLU A 14 -4.61 -14.23 -1.33
N THR A 15 -3.60 -13.37 -1.35
CA THR A 15 -2.28 -13.63 -0.73
C THR A 15 -2.12 -12.97 0.65
N LYS A 16 -3.18 -12.30 1.15
CA LYS A 16 -3.18 -11.43 2.33
C LYS A 16 -2.03 -10.41 2.30
N THR A 17 -1.89 -9.69 1.19
CA THR A 17 -0.83 -8.68 1.01
C THR A 17 -1.41 -7.27 0.99
N LEU A 18 -0.78 -6.36 1.73
CA LEU A 18 -0.95 -4.92 1.59
C LEU A 18 0.17 -4.38 0.73
N TRP A 19 -0.17 -3.97 -0.47
CA TRP A 19 0.72 -3.27 -1.39
C TRP A 19 0.67 -1.78 -1.06
N VAL A 20 1.81 -1.15 -0.87
CA VAL A 20 1.90 0.25 -0.43
C VAL A 20 2.86 1.01 -1.33
N ASN A 21 2.43 2.17 -1.81
CA ASN A 21 3.27 3.14 -2.51
C ASN A 21 3.47 4.35 -1.60
N ILE A 22 4.72 4.76 -1.36
CA ILE A 22 5.02 5.96 -0.58
C ILE A 22 5.12 7.15 -1.53
N CYS A 23 4.27 8.15 -1.35
CA CYS A 23 4.11 9.28 -2.26
C CYS A 23 4.91 10.52 -1.82
N THR A 24 5.88 10.36 -0.91
CA THR A 24 6.71 11.45 -0.39
C THR A 24 8.19 11.06 -0.35
N GLN A 25 9.05 12.08 -0.38
CA GLN A 25 10.50 11.92 -0.22
C GLN A 25 10.90 11.69 1.25
N ASN A 26 10.06 12.04 2.22
CA ASN A 26 10.32 11.77 3.63
C ASN A 26 9.94 10.32 3.99
N LEU A 27 10.83 9.39 3.64
CA LEU A 27 10.61 7.95 3.81
C LEU A 27 10.61 7.51 5.28
N GLU A 28 11.43 8.13 6.13
CA GLU A 28 11.67 7.65 7.50
C GLU A 28 10.42 7.81 8.38
N GLY A 29 9.86 9.01 8.45
CA GLY A 29 8.65 9.27 9.25
C GLY A 29 7.43 8.52 8.73
N VAL A 30 7.35 8.32 7.42
CA VAL A 30 6.24 7.60 6.78
C VAL A 30 6.34 6.09 6.99
N SER A 31 7.53 5.50 6.92
CA SER A 31 7.71 4.06 7.14
C SER A 31 7.30 3.64 8.54
N ILE A 32 7.62 4.45 9.57
CA ILE A 32 7.20 4.21 10.95
C ILE A 32 5.67 4.27 11.07
N SER A 33 5.05 5.27 10.45
CA SER A 33 3.60 5.49 10.49
C SER A 33 2.85 4.34 9.82
N ILE A 34 3.30 3.91 8.64
CA ILE A 34 2.79 2.74 7.92
C ILE A 34 2.94 1.49 8.81
N ASN A 35 4.10 1.28 9.41
CA ASN A 35 4.37 0.09 10.23
C ASN A 35 3.40 -0.06 11.41
N LYS A 36 3.11 1.04 12.12
CA LYS A 36 2.11 1.05 13.20
C LYS A 36 0.70 0.84 12.66
N TRP A 37 0.35 1.52 11.56
CA TRP A 37 -0.96 1.46 10.95
C TRP A 37 -1.34 0.04 10.47
N TRP A 38 -0.49 -0.63 9.68
CA TRP A 38 -0.85 -1.92 9.08
C TRP A 38 -1.00 -3.02 10.12
N LYS A 39 -0.14 -3.04 11.15
CA LYS A 39 -0.24 -4.01 12.26
C LYS A 39 -1.52 -3.86 13.05
N THR A 40 -2.03 -2.63 13.18
CA THR A 40 -3.26 -2.33 13.92
C THR A 40 -4.50 -2.68 13.11
N ARG A 41 -4.53 -2.33 11.82
CA ARG A 41 -5.72 -2.48 10.97
C ARG A 41 -5.82 -3.85 10.31
N TYR A 42 -4.68 -4.48 10.02
CA TYR A 42 -4.57 -5.70 9.22
C TYR A 42 -3.48 -6.64 9.78
N PRO A 43 -3.60 -7.11 11.03
CA PRO A 43 -2.56 -7.90 11.69
C PRO A 43 -2.24 -9.23 10.99
N ALA A 44 -3.19 -9.78 10.22
CA ALA A 44 -3.04 -11.04 9.49
C ALA A 44 -2.45 -10.87 8.08
N TYR A 45 -2.10 -9.64 7.67
CA TYR A 45 -1.61 -9.34 6.33
C TYR A 45 -0.10 -9.07 6.37
N LYS A 46 0.60 -9.42 5.30
CA LYS A 46 1.99 -8.98 5.07
C LYS A 46 1.99 -7.66 4.31
N ILE A 47 3.01 -6.83 4.53
CA ILE A 47 3.17 -5.55 3.83
C ILE A 47 4.27 -5.61 2.78
N ARG A 48 4.04 -4.98 1.63
CA ARG A 48 5.03 -4.79 0.55
C ARG A 48 5.03 -3.33 0.13
N ILE A 49 6.15 -2.65 0.31
CA ILE A 49 6.36 -1.30 -0.23
C ILE A 49 6.92 -1.46 -1.64
N VAL A 50 6.29 -0.80 -2.61
CA VAL A 50 6.61 -0.90 -4.04
C VAL A 50 6.67 0.49 -4.68
N SER A 51 7.25 0.58 -5.87
CA SER A 51 7.23 1.82 -6.65
C SER A 51 5.81 2.16 -7.15
N LYS A 52 5.57 3.42 -7.50
CA LYS A 52 4.30 3.86 -8.10
C LYS A 52 3.92 3.01 -9.33
N LYS A 53 4.88 2.74 -10.21
CA LYS A 53 4.65 1.95 -11.43
C LYS A 53 4.21 0.53 -11.11
N GLU A 54 4.86 -0.13 -10.16
CA GLU A 54 4.46 -1.48 -9.73
C GLU A 54 3.09 -1.47 -9.05
N PHE A 55 2.83 -0.47 -8.20
CA PHE A 55 1.55 -0.31 -7.52
C PHE A 55 0.38 -0.18 -8.49
N GLU A 56 0.52 0.64 -9.54
CA GLU A 56 -0.48 0.79 -10.59
C GLU A 56 -0.68 -0.52 -11.36
N LEU A 57 0.39 -1.23 -11.70
CA LEU A 57 0.30 -2.53 -12.37
C LEU A 57 -0.44 -3.58 -11.54
N ILE A 58 -0.17 -3.64 -10.23
CA ILE A 58 -0.86 -4.56 -9.31
C ILE A 58 -2.36 -4.26 -9.27
N LYS A 59 -2.75 -2.99 -9.18
CA LYS A 59 -4.17 -2.59 -9.22
C LYS A 59 -4.84 -2.99 -10.53
N MET A 60 -4.21 -2.71 -11.67
CA MET A 60 -4.74 -3.07 -12.98
C MET A 60 -4.91 -4.59 -13.15
N GLN A 61 -3.99 -5.39 -12.61
CA GLN A 61 -4.10 -6.86 -12.65
C GLN A 61 -5.22 -7.37 -11.76
N ALA A 62 -5.43 -6.76 -10.59
CA ALA A 62 -6.52 -7.11 -9.70
C ALA A 62 -7.89 -6.84 -10.34
N GLU A 63 -8.07 -5.66 -10.95
CA GLU A 63 -9.32 -5.29 -11.64
C GLU A 63 -9.66 -6.26 -12.78
N LYS A 64 -8.65 -6.79 -13.49
CA LYS A 64 -8.83 -7.80 -14.53
C LYS A 64 -9.22 -9.18 -14.01
N LYS A 65 -8.88 -9.52 -12.76
CA LYS A 65 -9.28 -10.80 -12.14
C LYS A 65 -10.74 -10.79 -11.66
N GLU A 66 -11.32 -9.61 -11.46
CA GLU A 66 -12.71 -9.45 -11.00
C GLU A 66 -13.72 -9.31 -12.16
N GLN A 67 -13.26 -9.27 -13.41
CA GLN A 67 -14.10 -9.33 -14.64
C GLN A 67 -14.21 -10.75 -15.17
#